data_AF-A0A820FAB9-F1
#
_entry.id   AF-A0A820FAB9-F1
#
_cell.length_a   1.000
_cell.length_b   1.000
_cell.length_c   1.000
_cell.angle_alpha   90.00
_cell.angle_beta   90.00
_cell.angle_gamma   90.00
#
_symmetry.space_group_name_H-M   'P 1'
#
loop_
_entity.id
_entity.type
_entity.pdbx_description
1 polymer ?
#
loop_
_entity_poly.entity_id
_entity_poly.type
_entity_poly.pdbx_seq_one_letter_code
_entity_poly.pdbx_strand_id
1 'polypeptide(L)'
;DFVQLPHGENTLVGDQGVMLSGGQKARVNMARALYHDADIYLLDDPLSAVDTKVSKHLFDKSIKYYLRDKICILVTHQIQFLQDATKIIVLDNVSYINEIYVFI
;
A
#
# COMPACT_ATOMS: atom_id res chain seq x y z
N ASP A 1 1.10 -12.21 -11.05
CA ASP A 1 1.22 -11.06 -11.99
C ASP A 1 2.21 -11.31 -13.10
N PHE A 2 3.52 -11.40 -12.81
CA PHE A 2 4.54 -11.42 -13.87
C PHE A 2 4.41 -12.55 -14.88
N VAL A 3 3.99 -13.77 -14.47
CA VAL A 3 3.76 -14.91 -15.38
C VAL A 3 2.72 -14.62 -16.47
N GLN A 4 1.81 -13.67 -16.24
CA GLN A 4 0.79 -13.27 -17.21
C GLN A 4 1.29 -12.22 -18.20
N LEU A 5 2.50 -11.68 -18.00
CA LEU A 5 3.09 -10.66 -18.87
C LEU A 5 3.96 -11.31 -19.96
N PRO A 6 4.05 -10.70 -21.17
CA PRO A 6 4.73 -11.30 -22.32
C PRO A 6 6.19 -11.70 -22.09
N HIS A 7 6.90 -11.00 -21.20
CA HIS A 7 8.31 -11.25 -20.88
C HIS A 7 8.54 -11.45 -19.38
N GLY A 8 7.52 -11.88 -18.64
CA GLY A 8 7.64 -12.08 -17.21
C GLY A 8 7.98 -10.77 -16.47
N GLU A 9 8.94 -10.86 -15.55
CA GLU A 9 9.53 -9.72 -14.84
C GLU A 9 10.32 -8.74 -15.75
N ASN A 10 10.78 -9.19 -16.92
CA ASN A 10 11.50 -8.35 -17.89
C ASN A 10 10.56 -7.59 -18.83
N THR A 11 9.25 -7.64 -18.58
CA THR A 11 8.26 -6.93 -19.41
C THR A 11 8.43 -5.43 -19.24
N LEU A 12 8.62 -4.72 -20.36
CA LEU A 12 8.60 -3.26 -20.38
C LEU A 12 7.20 -2.76 -19.99
N VAL A 13 7.13 -1.86 -19.02
CA VAL A 13 5.89 -1.23 -18.52
C VAL A 13 5.93 0.28 -18.75
N GLY A 14 4.76 0.90 -18.90
CA GLY A 14 4.64 2.34 -19.16
C GLY A 14 4.35 2.64 -20.63
N ASP A 15 4.50 3.90 -21.06
CA ASP A 15 3.92 4.42 -22.31
C ASP A 15 4.35 3.69 -23.60
N GLN A 16 5.51 3.01 -23.56
CA GLN A 16 6.06 2.21 -24.66
C GLN A 16 5.95 0.69 -24.41
N GLY A 17 5.24 0.28 -23.37
CA GLY A 17 5.15 -1.10 -22.89
C GLY A 17 3.75 -1.49 -22.41
N VAL A 18 3.66 -2.57 -21.64
CA VAL A 18 2.38 -3.06 -21.13
C VAL A 18 1.84 -2.09 -20.07
N MET A 19 0.56 -1.73 -20.22
CA MET A 19 -0.19 -0.99 -19.21
C MET A 19 -0.57 -1.91 -18.05
N LEU A 20 -0.06 -1.61 -16.86
CA LEU A 20 -0.47 -2.28 -15.64
C LEU A 20 -1.83 -1.75 -15.16
N SER A 21 -2.68 -2.65 -14.66
CA SER A 21 -3.90 -2.24 -13.95
C SER A 21 -3.57 -1.48 -12.66
N GLY A 22 -4.54 -0.74 -12.10
CA GLY A 22 -4.36 -0.02 -10.83
C GLY A 22 -3.87 -0.95 -9.71
N GLY A 23 -4.48 -2.13 -9.57
CA GLY A 23 -4.07 -3.10 -8.56
C GLY A 23 -2.69 -3.71 -8.81
N GLN A 24 -2.27 -3.90 -10.06
CA GLN A 24 -0.90 -4.33 -10.39
C GLN A 24 0.11 -3.23 -10.04
N LYS A 25 -0.18 -1.97 -10.38
CA LYS A 25 0.65 -0.81 -10.01
C LYS A 25 0.78 -0.71 -8.49
N ALA A 26 -0.31 -0.88 -7.75
CA ALA A 26 -0.29 -0.87 -6.28
C ALA A 26 0.62 -1.96 -5.71
N ARG A 27 0.55 -3.20 -6.23
CA ARG A 27 1.42 -4.30 -5.79
C ARG A 27 2.89 -4.07 -6.12
N VAL A 28 3.19 -3.54 -7.31
CA VAL A 28 4.56 -3.17 -7.70
C VAL A 28 5.09 -2.04 -6.81
N ASN A 29 4.29 -1.02 -6.52
CA ASN A 29 4.67 0.09 -5.64
C ASN A 29 4.90 -0.38 -4.20
N MET A 30 4.03 -1.25 -3.67
CA MET A 30 4.23 -1.86 -2.35
C MET A 30 5.54 -2.66 -2.32
N ALA A 31 5.79 -3.51 -3.33
CA ALA A 31 7.06 -4.23 -3.43
C ALA A 31 8.25 -3.27 -3.47
N ARG A 32 8.21 -2.23 -4.30
CA ARG A 32 9.26 -1.18 -4.38
C ARG A 32 9.53 -0.53 -3.03
N ALA A 33 8.48 -0.22 -2.26
CA ALA A 33 8.64 0.32 -0.91
C ALA A 33 9.38 -0.68 -0.01
N LEU A 34 8.91 -1.93 0.06
CA LEU A 34 9.56 -2.96 0.89
C LEU A 34 11.02 -3.22 0.51
N TYR A 35 11.35 -3.23 -0.79
CA TYR A 35 12.72 -3.42 -1.28
C TYR A 35 13.66 -2.28 -0.90
N HIS A 36 13.14 -1.10 -0.54
CA HIS A 36 13.97 0.05 -0.16
C HIS A 36 14.59 -0.11 1.24
N ASP A 37 14.01 -0.94 2.12
CA ASP A 37 14.46 -1.16 3.50
C ASP A 37 14.72 0.14 4.29
N ALA A 38 13.77 1.08 4.23
CA ALA A 38 13.83 2.31 5.02
C ALA A 38 13.59 2.04 6.52
N ASP A 39 13.95 3.02 7.36
CA ASP A 39 13.57 3.03 8.78
C ASP A 39 12.13 3.56 8.98
N ILE A 40 11.68 4.45 8.09
CA ILE A 40 10.37 5.11 8.13
C ILE A 40 9.66 4.95 6.79
N TYR A 41 8.41 4.48 6.84
CA TYR A 41 7.52 4.31 5.70
C TYR A 41 6.35 5.27 5.81
N LEU A 42 6.11 6.04 4.76
CA LEU A 42 4.90 6.83 4.57
C LEU A 42 4.11 6.22 3.41
N LEU A 43 2.96 5.66 3.71
CA LEU A 43 2.12 4.97 2.74
C LEU A 43 0.81 5.74 2.56
N ASP A 44 0.66 6.38 1.42
CA ASP A 44 -0.53 7.17 1.07
C ASP A 44 -1.56 6.32 0.32
N ASP A 45 -2.62 5.92 1.04
CA ASP A 45 -3.70 5.01 0.65
C ASP A 45 -3.28 3.85 -0.30
N PRO A 46 -2.25 3.07 0.09
CA PRO A 46 -1.56 2.12 -0.80
C PRO A 46 -2.44 0.93 -1.23
N LEU A 47 -3.60 0.75 -0.60
CA LEU A 47 -4.49 -0.41 -0.77
C LEU A 47 -5.80 -0.05 -1.48
N SER A 48 -5.97 1.18 -1.94
CA SER A 48 -7.21 1.67 -2.56
C SER A 48 -7.52 1.07 -3.92
N ALA A 49 -6.48 0.75 -4.69
CA ALA A 49 -6.62 0.26 -6.07
C ALA A 49 -6.73 -1.27 -6.20
N VAL A 50 -6.86 -2.00 -5.08
CA VAL A 50 -6.97 -3.47 -5.04
C VAL A 50 -8.28 -3.90 -4.39
N ASP A 51 -8.77 -5.09 -4.77
CA ASP A 51 -9.96 -5.66 -4.14
C ASP A 51 -9.71 -6.03 -2.67
N THR A 52 -10.80 -6.22 -1.91
CA THR A 52 -10.77 -6.48 -0.46
C THR A 52 -9.91 -7.68 -0.06
N LYS A 53 -9.86 -8.75 -0.87
CA LYS A 53 -9.08 -9.94 -0.53
C LYS A 53 -7.59 -9.65 -0.70
N VAL A 54 -7.22 -8.97 -1.78
CA VAL A 54 -5.85 -8.56 -2.05
C VAL A 54 -5.39 -7.47 -1.07
N SER A 55 -6.25 -6.50 -0.73
CA SER A 55 -5.92 -5.44 0.23
C SER A 55 -5.58 -6.02 1.60
N LYS A 56 -6.42 -6.93 2.12
CA LYS A 56 -6.18 -7.63 3.37
C LYS A 56 -4.87 -8.43 3.33
N HIS A 57 -4.63 -9.16 2.25
CA HIS A 57 -3.40 -9.92 2.09
C HIS A 57 -2.15 -9.02 2.11
N LEU A 58 -2.18 -7.89 1.40
CA LEU A 58 -1.09 -6.93 1.38
C LEU A 58 -0.88 -6.28 2.74
N PHE A 59 -1.96 -5.93 3.44
CA PHE A 59 -1.90 -5.39 4.79
C PHE A 59 -1.25 -6.37 5.77
N ASP A 60 -1.75 -7.61 5.84
CA ASP A 60 -1.27 -8.62 6.79
C ASP A 60 0.19 -9.02 6.53
N LYS A 61 0.58 -9.15 5.27
CA LYS A 61 1.94 -9.59 4.91
C LYS A 61 2.93 -8.45 4.83
N SER A 62 2.59 -7.39 4.11
CA SER A 62 3.53 -6.30 3.84
C SER A 62 3.63 -5.38 5.05
N ILE A 63 2.50 -4.85 5.50
CA ILE A 63 2.50 -3.80 6.52
C ILE A 63 2.67 -4.43 7.91
N LYS A 64 1.80 -5.36 8.30
CA LYS A 64 1.84 -5.94 9.65
C LYS A 64 3.00 -6.89 9.91
N TYR A 65 3.47 -7.63 8.92
CA TYR A 65 4.51 -8.64 9.12
C TYR A 65 5.91 -8.15 8.69
N TYR A 66 6.07 -7.65 7.46
CA TYR A 66 7.38 -7.18 7.00
C TYR A 66 7.81 -5.87 7.68
N LEU A 67 6.89 -4.91 7.86
CA LEU A 67 7.20 -3.61 8.48
C LEU A 67 7.03 -3.59 10.00
N ARG A 68 6.83 -4.74 10.66
CA ARG A 68 6.52 -4.83 12.09
C ARG A 68 7.55 -4.17 13.02
N ASP A 69 8.80 -4.09 12.57
CA ASP A 69 9.94 -3.56 13.34
C ASP A 69 10.38 -2.17 12.80
N LYS A 70 9.55 -1.53 11.96
CA LYS A 70 9.82 -0.24 11.30
C LYS A 70 8.76 0.79 11.71
N ILE A 71 9.04 2.08 11.51
CA ILE A 71 8.02 3.13 11.71
C ILE A 71 7.16 3.18 10.45
N CYS A 72 5.88 2.86 10.57
CA CYS A 72 4.93 2.94 9.47
C CYS A 72 3.84 3.97 9.74
N ILE A 73 3.74 4.98 8.86
CA ILE A 73 2.62 5.91 8.80
C ILE A 73 1.77 5.52 7.59
N LEU A 74 0.61 4.94 7.86
CA LEU A 74 -0.36 4.55 6.85
C LEU A 74 -1.49 5.58 6.83
N VAL A 75 -1.63 6.30 5.72
CA VAL A 75 -2.79 7.14 5.44
C VAL A 75 -3.82 6.27 4.75
N THR A 76 -5.04 6.18 5.28
CA THR A 76 -6.10 5.44 4.59
C THR A 76 -7.48 5.90 5.02
N HIS A 77 -8.44 5.71 4.11
CA HIS A 77 -9.86 5.86 4.38
C HIS A 77 -10.52 4.54 4.83
N GLN A 78 -9.78 3.43 4.80
CA GLN A 78 -10.30 2.08 5.05
C GLN A 78 -10.29 1.74 6.55
N ILE A 79 -11.42 2.00 7.21
CA ILE A 79 -11.63 1.85 8.67
C ILE A 79 -11.24 0.46 9.20
N GLN A 80 -11.40 -0.59 8.39
CA GLN A 80 -11.09 -1.97 8.76
C GLN A 80 -9.62 -2.21 9.17
N PHE A 81 -8.69 -1.35 8.74
CA PHE A 81 -7.27 -1.46 9.10
C PHE A 81 -6.91 -0.71 10.39
N LEU A 82 -7.80 0.14 10.91
CA LEU A 82 -7.55 0.94 12.10
C LEU A 82 -7.47 0.10 13.37
N GLN A 83 -8.14 -1.06 13.40
CA GLN A 83 -8.14 -1.96 14.56
C GLN A 83 -6.74 -2.49 14.92
N ASP A 84 -5.82 -2.47 13.95
CA ASP A 84 -4.44 -2.94 14.10
C ASP A 84 -3.44 -1.79 14.32
N ALA A 85 -3.92 -0.55 14.43
CA ALA A 85 -3.10 0.63 14.62
C ALA A 85 -2.62 0.75 16.07
N THR A 86 -1.34 1.05 16.26
CA THR A 86 -0.76 1.46 17.54
C THR A 86 -1.24 2.85 17.95
N LYS A 87 -1.38 3.77 16.98
CA LYS A 87 -1.97 5.10 17.18
C LYS A 87 -2.80 5.51 15.98
N ILE A 88 -3.94 6.14 16.26
CA ILE A 88 -4.83 6.70 15.25
C ILE A 88 -4.81 8.22 15.39
N ILE A 89 -4.52 8.92 14.29
CA ILE A 89 -4.70 10.36 14.19
C ILE A 89 -5.76 10.61 13.12
N VAL A 90 -6.86 11.23 13.53
CA VAL A 90 -7.89 11.70 12.60
C VAL A 90 -7.56 13.16 12.30
N LEU A 91 -7.27 13.46 11.04
CA LEU A 91 -7.15 14.84 10.61
C LEU A 91 -8.54 15.33 10.21
N ASP A 92 -9.02 16.33 10.94
CA ASP A 92 -10.22 17.08 10.61
C ASP A 92 -9.78 18.49 10.24
N ASN A 93 -9.88 18.81 8.95
CA ASN A 93 -9.83 20.20 8.53
C ASN A 93 -11.10 20.84 9.06
N VAL A 94 -11.10 22.13 9.37
CA VAL A 94 -12.36 22.88 9.59
C VAL A 94 -13.27 22.90 8.32
N SER A 95 -13.10 21.99 7.33
CA SER A 95 -14.15 21.62 6.36
C SER A 95 -14.05 20.23 5.69
N TYR A 96 -13.07 19.35 5.98
CA TYR A 96 -12.98 18.06 5.26
C TYR A 96 -12.71 16.89 6.20
N ILE A 97 -13.75 16.06 6.35
CA ILE A 97 -13.73 14.76 7.00
C ILE A 97 -13.26 13.73 5.97
N ASN A 98 -12.22 12.95 6.30
CA ASN A 98 -11.93 11.55 5.88
C ASN A 98 -10.44 11.24 5.65
N GLU A 99 -9.49 11.71 6.48
CA GLU A 99 -8.13 11.14 6.46
C GLU A 99 -7.72 10.64 7.84
N ILE A 100 -7.44 9.33 7.92
CA ILE A 100 -7.03 8.66 9.14
C ILE A 100 -5.59 8.18 8.95
N TYR A 101 -4.71 8.66 9.81
CA TYR A 101 -3.31 8.27 9.86
C TYR A 101 -3.14 7.20 10.94
N VAL A 102 -2.67 6.05 10.51
CA VAL A 102 -2.43 4.86 11.31
C VAL A 102 -0.93 4.73 11.51
N PHE A 103 -0.49 4.81 12.77
CA PHE A 103 0.85 4.40 13.17
C PHE A 103 0.76 2.95 13.57
N ILE A 104 1.37 2.06 12.79
CA ILE A 104 1.54 0.66 13.16
C ILE A 104 2.93 0.53 13.74
#